data_AF-A0AAW6LS91-F1
#
_entry.id   AF-A0AAW6LS91-F1
#
_cell.length_a   1.000
_cell.length_b   1.000
_cell.length_c   1.000
_cell.angle_alpha   90.00
_cell.angle_beta   90.00
_cell.angle_gamma   90.00
#
_symmetry.space_group_name_H-M   'P 1'
#
loop_
_entity.id
_entity.type
_entity.pdbx_description
1 polymer ?
#
loop_
_entity_poly.entity_id
_entity_poly.type
_entity_poly.pdbx_seq_one_letter_code
_entity_poly.pdbx_strand_id
1 'polypeptide(L)'
;MALDKYPFDPTSNKVPDYVYPHATSYSKPSDIEWRDNVPFEATLKVETYSRGRSSVTVILKNVDTGTEYSMFISETLNTMLNRPIVDAKVSGMWHFIKRGQSYSIAPVIKKD
;
A
#
# COMPACT_ATOMS: atom_id res chain seq x y z
N MET A 1 14.27 -5.43 0.19
CA MET A 1 14.45 -6.18 1.45
C MET A 1 13.08 -6.67 1.89
N ALA A 2 13.00 -7.89 2.44
CA ALA A 2 11.77 -8.35 3.08
C ALA A 2 11.45 -7.39 4.24
N LEU A 3 10.17 -7.02 4.34
CA LEU A 3 9.67 -6.15 5.39
C LEU A 3 8.99 -7.07 6.43
N ASP A 4 9.42 -7.05 7.68
CA ASP A 4 8.80 -7.91 8.71
C ASP A 4 7.49 -7.32 9.22
N LYS A 5 7.43 -5.99 9.36
CA LYS A 5 6.27 -5.25 9.87
C LYS A 5 5.98 -4.01 9.05
N TYR A 6 4.71 -3.61 9.01
CA TYR A 6 4.26 -2.39 8.35
C TYR A 6 3.45 -1.49 9.31
N PRO A 7 3.47 -0.17 9.10
CA PRO A 7 2.67 0.76 9.89
C PRO A 7 1.21 0.73 9.44
N PHE A 8 0.29 0.78 10.39
CA PHE A 8 -1.14 0.92 10.14
C PHE A 8 -1.71 1.99 11.06
N ASP A 9 -2.48 2.91 10.48
CA ASP A 9 -3.25 3.90 11.24
C ASP A 9 -4.71 3.41 11.35
N PRO A 10 -5.13 2.94 12.54
CA PRO A 10 -6.50 2.48 12.75
C PRO A 10 -7.53 3.61 12.74
N THR A 11 -7.13 4.86 12.99
CA THR A 11 -8.03 6.01 13.04
C THR A 11 -8.50 6.38 11.63
N SER A 12 -7.58 6.34 10.67
CA SER A 12 -7.88 6.65 9.27
C SER A 12 -8.15 5.41 8.40
N ASN A 13 -7.94 4.20 8.96
CA ASN A 13 -7.97 2.91 8.24
C ASN A 13 -7.04 2.92 7.02
N LYS A 14 -5.81 3.39 7.22
CA LYS A 14 -4.81 3.54 6.15
C LYS A 14 -3.48 2.92 6.54
N VAL A 15 -2.71 2.57 5.53
CA VAL A 15 -1.27 2.32 5.67
C VAL A 15 -0.53 3.60 5.29
N PRO A 16 0.10 4.31 6.24
CA PRO A 16 0.85 5.51 5.95
C PRO A 16 1.98 5.22 4.95
N ASP A 17 2.09 6.04 3.90
CA ASP A 17 3.15 5.92 2.90
C ASP A 17 4.52 6.38 3.44
N TYR A 18 4.54 7.11 4.56
CA TYR A 18 5.72 7.55 5.29
C TYR A 18 5.41 7.74 6.78
N VAL A 19 6.36 7.41 7.67
CA VAL A 19 6.25 7.65 9.12
C VAL A 19 7.37 8.60 9.56
N TYR A 20 7.07 9.90 9.75
CA TYR A 20 8.03 10.90 10.28
C TYR A 20 7.98 10.93 11.82
N PRO A 21 9.12 11.06 12.54
CA PRO A 21 9.11 11.32 13.99
C PRO A 21 8.49 12.68 14.38
N HIS A 22 8.28 13.59 13.43
CA HIS A 22 7.59 14.86 13.62
C HIS A 22 6.47 14.99 12.58
N ALA A 23 5.41 14.20 12.76
CA ALA A 23 4.25 14.22 11.86
C ALA A 23 3.53 15.56 11.96
N THR A 24 3.54 16.36 10.89
CA THR A 24 2.81 17.64 10.84
C THR A 24 1.43 17.54 10.19
N SER A 25 0.90 16.35 9.83
CA SER A 25 -0.44 16.38 9.25
C SER A 25 -1.44 15.22 9.40
N TYR A 26 -1.13 13.93 9.66
CA TYR A 26 -2.25 12.96 9.65
C TYR A 26 -2.32 11.84 10.70
N SER A 27 -1.26 11.54 11.47
CA SER A 27 -1.39 10.65 12.65
C SER A 27 -0.27 10.99 13.62
N LYS A 28 -0.54 11.08 14.93
CA LYS A 28 0.56 11.15 15.90
C LYS A 28 1.28 9.80 15.87
N PRO A 29 2.63 9.76 15.96
CA PRO A 29 3.37 8.50 15.97
C PRO A 29 2.90 7.49 17.04
N SER A 30 2.25 7.96 18.12
CA SER A 30 1.64 7.13 19.17
C SER A 30 0.48 6.26 18.69
N ASP A 31 -0.16 6.62 17.58
CA ASP A 31 -1.40 5.99 17.12
C ASP A 31 -1.13 4.95 16.01
N ILE A 32 0.13 4.78 15.63
CA ILE A 32 0.54 3.83 14.59
C ILE A 32 0.74 2.44 15.19
N GLU A 33 0.00 1.47 14.67
CA GLU A 33 0.18 0.05 14.96
C GLU A 33 1.18 -0.58 13.98
N TRP A 34 2.17 -1.30 14.51
CA TRP A 34 3.09 -2.10 13.68
C TRP A 34 2.58 -3.53 13.57
N ARG A 35 2.11 -3.90 12.38
CA ARG A 35 1.51 -5.21 12.10
C ARG A 35 2.46 -6.09 11.31
N ASP A 36 2.34 -7.40 11.48
CA ASP A 36 3.15 -8.36 10.75
C ASP A 36 2.83 -8.34 9.26
N ASN A 37 3.87 -8.33 8.42
CA ASN A 37 3.73 -8.31 6.97
C ASN A 37 3.52 -9.72 6.43
N VAL A 38 2.33 -10.26 6.67
CA VAL A 38 1.89 -11.52 6.07
C VAL A 38 1.16 -11.21 4.76
N PRO A 39 1.42 -11.96 3.67
CA PRO A 39 0.63 -11.84 2.45
C PRO A 39 -0.87 -11.95 2.72
N PHE A 40 -1.66 -11.09 2.07
CA PHE A 40 -3.11 -11.05 2.24
C PHE A 40 -3.82 -11.03 0.89
N GLU A 41 -5.01 -11.63 0.85
CA GLU A 41 -5.88 -11.59 -0.32
C GLU A 41 -6.80 -10.36 -0.23
N ALA A 42 -6.91 -9.61 -1.32
CA ALA A 42 -7.87 -8.51 -1.42
C ALA A 42 -8.23 -8.17 -2.87
N THR A 43 -9.42 -7.63 -3.05
CA THR A 43 -9.79 -6.89 -4.26
C THR A 43 -9.63 -5.40 -3.99
N LEU A 44 -8.78 -4.75 -4.78
CA LEU A 44 -8.41 -3.36 -4.61
C LEU A 44 -8.94 -2.54 -5.77
N LYS A 45 -9.63 -1.43 -5.47
CA LYS A 45 -10.09 -0.44 -6.46
C LYS A 45 -9.10 0.70 -6.55
N VAL A 46 -8.70 1.08 -7.76
CA VAL A 46 -7.89 2.27 -8.01
C VAL A 46 -8.76 3.51 -7.80
N GLU A 47 -8.35 4.38 -6.89
CA GLU A 47 -9.10 5.61 -6.54
C GLU A 47 -8.45 6.86 -7.14
N THR A 48 -7.15 7.04 -6.93
CA THR A 48 -6.41 8.23 -7.39
C THR A 48 -4.90 7.95 -7.41
N TYR A 49 -4.08 8.96 -7.67
CA TYR A 49 -2.63 8.92 -7.50
C TYR A 49 -2.16 10.08 -6.62
N SER A 50 -1.04 9.89 -5.95
CA SER A 50 -0.33 10.91 -5.18
C SER A 50 1.08 11.07 -5.72
N ARG A 51 1.60 12.30 -5.67
CA ARG A 51 2.95 12.62 -6.10
C ARG A 51 3.68 13.39 -5.01
N GLY A 52 4.74 12.77 -4.49
CA GLY A 52 5.72 13.43 -3.64
C GLY A 52 6.85 14.05 -4.47
N ARG A 53 7.84 14.63 -3.79
CA ARG A 53 9.05 15.18 -4.44
C ARG A 53 9.90 14.11 -5.14
N SER A 54 9.85 12.87 -4.65
CA SER A 54 10.71 11.77 -5.08
C SER A 54 9.96 10.47 -5.42
N SER A 55 8.62 10.47 -5.37
CA SER A 55 7.82 9.27 -5.62
C SER A 55 6.47 9.62 -6.24
N VAL A 56 5.93 8.66 -7.00
CA VAL A 56 4.53 8.64 -7.43
C VAL A 56 3.94 7.33 -6.94
N THR A 57 2.80 7.42 -6.27
CA THR A 57 2.04 6.26 -5.77
C THR A 57 0.62 6.31 -6.32
N VAL A 58 0.05 5.15 -6.61
CA VAL A 58 -1.38 4.99 -6.85
C VAL A 58 -2.03 4.65 -5.52
N ILE A 59 -3.15 5.29 -5.22
CA ILE A 59 -3.95 5.03 -4.03
C ILE A 59 -5.04 4.03 -4.40
N LEU A 60 -5.06 2.92 -3.67
CA LEU A 60 -6.02 1.85 -3.85
C LEU A 60 -6.83 1.66 -2.57
N LYS A 61 -8.08 1.26 -2.73
CA LYS A 61 -8.99 0.98 -1.62
C LYS A 61 -9.46 -0.46 -1.66
N ASN A 62 -9.36 -1.16 -0.54
CA ASN A 62 -9.97 -2.47 -0.39
C ASN A 62 -11.49 -2.35 -0.54
N VAL A 63 -12.09 -3.14 -1.43
CA VAL A 63 -13.53 -3.09 -1.68
C VAL A 63 -14.36 -3.59 -0.49
N ASP A 64 -13.80 -4.49 0.32
CA ASP A 64 -14.51 -5.12 1.44
C ASP A 64 -14.30 -4.35 2.74
N THR A 65 -13.06 -3.95 3.04
CA THR A 65 -12.72 -3.30 4.32
C THR A 65 -12.67 -1.78 4.25
N GLY A 66 -12.66 -1.21 3.04
CA GLY A 66 -12.44 0.21 2.82
C GLY A 66 -11.03 0.70 3.19
N THR A 67 -10.09 -0.19 3.53
CA THR A 67 -8.72 0.17 3.89
C THR A 67 -8.00 0.78 2.69
N GLU A 68 -7.32 1.90 2.90
CA GLU A 68 -6.52 2.54 1.86
C GLU A 68 -5.06 2.09 1.90
N TYR A 69 -4.54 1.77 0.72
CA TYR A 69 -3.17 1.37 0.48
C TYR A 69 -2.54 2.27 -0.59
N SER A 70 -1.24 2.47 -0.50
CA SER A 70 -0.43 3.09 -1.55
C SER A 70 0.34 2.01 -2.31
N MET A 71 0.41 2.12 -3.63
CA MET A 71 1.25 1.28 -4.49
C MET A 71 2.21 2.17 -5.28
N PHE A 72 3.52 1.91 -5.24
CA PHE A 72 4.47 2.64 -6.08
C PHE A 72 4.12 2.45 -7.57
N ILE A 73 4.28 3.51 -8.37
CA ILE A 73 3.94 3.46 -9.80
C ILE A 73 4.59 2.30 -10.56
N SER A 74 5.82 1.91 -10.19
CA SER A 74 6.49 0.74 -10.78
C SER A 74 5.77 -0.58 -10.48
N GLU A 75 5.25 -0.73 -9.27
CA GLU A 75 4.48 -1.92 -8.87
C GLU A 75 3.08 -1.90 -9.48
N THR A 76 2.51 -0.71 -9.69
CA THR A 76 1.26 -0.57 -10.44
C THR A 76 1.42 -1.03 -11.88
N LEU A 77 2.45 -0.56 -12.58
CA LEU A 77 2.75 -1.02 -13.94
C LEU A 77 2.98 -2.53 -13.99
N ASN A 78 3.77 -3.06 -13.04
CA ASN A 78 3.98 -4.50 -12.92
C ASN A 78 2.66 -5.26 -12.70
N THR A 79 1.76 -4.73 -11.88
CA THR A 79 0.43 -5.31 -11.65
C THR A 79 -0.41 -5.29 -12.93
N MET A 80 -0.45 -4.16 -13.64
CA MET A 80 -1.21 -4.01 -14.89
C MET A 80 -0.74 -4.96 -15.99
N LEU A 81 0.56 -5.25 -16.03
CA LEU A 81 1.14 -6.15 -17.03
C LEU A 81 0.87 -7.63 -16.74
N ASN A 82 0.64 -7.99 -15.47
CA ASN A 82 0.54 -9.39 -15.05
C ASN A 82 -0.84 -9.80 -14.53
N ARG A 83 -1.78 -8.86 -14.35
CA ARG A 83 -3.11 -9.12 -13.80
C ARG A 83 -4.17 -8.30 -14.55
N PRO A 84 -5.36 -8.87 -14.80
CA PRO A 84 -6.46 -8.12 -15.38
C PRO A 84 -6.93 -7.04 -14.40
N ILE A 85 -7.21 -5.85 -14.94
CA ILE A 85 -7.93 -4.79 -14.24
C ILE A 85 -9.30 -4.65 -14.89
N VAL A 86 -10.35 -4.87 -14.11
CA VAL A 86 -11.74 -4.81 -14.58
C VAL A 86 -12.48 -3.81 -13.70
N ASP A 87 -13.14 -2.82 -14.30
CA ASP A 87 -13.85 -1.75 -13.58
C ASP A 87 -12.99 -1.03 -12.53
N ALA A 88 -11.73 -0.75 -12.90
CA ALA A 88 -10.71 -0.18 -12.02
C ALA A 88 -10.38 -1.02 -10.77
N LYS A 89 -10.76 -2.31 -10.75
CA LYS A 89 -10.49 -3.24 -9.66
C LYS A 89 -9.46 -4.29 -10.09
N VAL A 90 -8.65 -4.70 -9.13
CA VAL A 90 -7.69 -5.78 -9.28
C VAL A 90 -7.74 -6.69 -8.05
N SER A 91 -7.97 -7.97 -8.28
CA SER A 91 -7.97 -9.00 -7.23
C SER A 91 -6.62 -9.72 -7.20
N GLY A 92 -6.21 -10.14 -6.01
CA GLY A 92 -5.09 -11.05 -5.87
C GLY A 92 -4.46 -11.04 -4.49
N MET A 93 -3.28 -11.66 -4.41
CA MET A 93 -2.43 -11.65 -3.22
C MET A 93 -1.50 -10.44 -3.24
N TRP A 94 -1.41 -9.79 -2.10
CA TRP A 94 -0.64 -8.58 -1.86
C TRP A 94 0.28 -8.76 -0.65
N HIS A 95 1.39 -8.03 -0.62
CA HIS A 95 2.25 -7.92 0.55
C HIS A 95 2.80 -6.50 0.66
N PHE A 96 3.27 -6.13 1.84
CA PHE A 96 3.89 -4.83 2.06
C PHE A 96 5.37 -4.85 1.67
N ILE A 97 5.82 -3.74 1.11
CA ILE A 97 7.20 -3.47 0.75
C ILE A 97 7.61 -2.11 1.29
N LYS A 98 8.93 -1.94 1.48
CA LYS A 98 9.54 -0.67 1.87
C LYS A 98 10.59 -0.26 0.85
N ARG A 99 10.58 1.01 0.44
CA ARG A 99 11.60 1.63 -0.40
C ARG A 99 12.07 2.94 0.24
N GLY A 100 13.32 2.97 0.68
CA GLY A 100 13.83 4.06 1.51
C GLY A 100 13.01 4.16 2.80
N GLN A 101 12.35 5.30 3.00
CA GLN A 101 11.48 5.54 4.17
C GLN A 101 9.99 5.31 3.87
N SER A 102 9.64 4.96 2.64
CA SER A 102 8.24 4.81 2.23
C SER A 102 7.75 3.38 2.27
N TYR A 103 6.52 3.20 2.72
CA TYR A 103 5.79 1.93 2.76
C TYR A 103 4.74 1.88 1.65
N SER A 104 4.53 0.70 1.09
CA SER A 104 3.62 0.49 -0.04
C SER A 104 3.25 -0.99 -0.15
N ILE A 105 2.23 -1.32 -0.95
CA ILE A 105 1.90 -2.72 -1.31
C ILE A 105 2.49 -3.09 -2.68
N ALA A 106 2.69 -4.39 -2.89
CA ALA A 106 3.07 -4.98 -4.17
C ALA A 106 2.30 -6.30 -4.41
N PRO A 107 2.15 -6.74 -5.67
CA PRO A 107 1.57 -8.05 -5.96
C PRO A 107 2.53 -9.17 -5.51
N VAL A 108 2.00 -10.20 -4.85
CA VAL A 108 2.74 -11.47 -4.68
C VAL A 108 2.75 -12.19 -6.02
N ILE A 109 3.93 -12.29 -6.64
CA ILE A 109 4.12 -12.99 -7.91
C ILE A 109 4.70 -14.36 -7.58
N LYS A 110 3.97 -15.43 -7.94
CA LYS A 110 4.59 -16.76 -8.03
C LYS A 110 5.52 -16.72 -9.23
N LYS A 111 6.82 -16.93 -9.00
CA LYS A 111 7.72 -17.26 -10.09
C LYS A 111 7.40 -18.70 -10.49
N ASP A 112 6.86 -18.87 -11.69
CA ASP A 112 6.84 -20.16 -12.36
C ASP A 112 8.27 -20.57 -12.74
#